data_AF-A0A7V6AKX2-F1
#
_entry.id   AF-A0A7V6AKX2-F1
#
_cell.length_a   1.000
_cell.length_b   1.000
_cell.length_c   1.000
_cell.angle_alpha   90.00
_cell.angle_beta   90.00
_cell.angle_gamma   90.00
#
_symmetry.space_group_name_H-M   'P 1'
#
loop_
_entity.id
_entity.type
_entity.pdbx_description
1 polymer ?
#
loop_
_entity_poly.entity_id
_entity_poly.type
_entity_poly.pdbx_seq_one_letter_code
_entity_poly.pdbx_strand_id
1 'polypeptide(L)'
;MNTGKKLLFFFMLLGACTGKNVPAKKYDHVPHLIPEEKMIAILADYHLTECLNNVKDIKQLMGIRQTDSIHWIDSVVVFHGFSVGQFDSTIKTYVNDLDYYLYIYEKVMNELGRREAENKQKSQQR
;
A
#
# COMPACT_ATOMS: atom_id res chain seq x y z
N MET A 1 23.35 -50.02 10.56
CA MET A 1 23.59 -49.06 9.47
C MET A 1 22.27 -48.42 9.04
N ASN A 2 21.79 -47.35 9.70
CA ASN A 2 20.76 -46.43 9.14
C ASN A 2 20.54 -45.15 9.97
N THR A 3 21.57 -44.60 10.59
CA THR A 3 21.50 -43.39 11.43
C THR A 3 21.71 -42.08 10.66
N GLY A 4 22.07 -42.14 9.37
CA GLY A 4 22.45 -40.97 8.57
C GLY A 4 21.30 -40.16 7.95
N LYS A 5 20.06 -40.66 7.95
CA LYS A 5 18.92 -39.98 7.26
C LYS A 5 18.15 -38.99 8.14
N LYS A 6 18.35 -38.98 9.46
CA LYS A 6 17.62 -38.06 10.37
C LYS A 6 18.27 -36.69 10.53
N LEU A 7 19.54 -36.53 10.15
CA LEU A 7 20.28 -35.27 10.33
C LEU A 7 20.00 -34.24 9.23
N LEU A 8 19.48 -34.66 8.09
CA LEU A 8 19.33 -33.81 6.89
C LEU A 8 18.03 -32.97 6.87
N PHE A 9 17.03 -33.34 7.68
CA PHE A 9 15.75 -32.60 7.77
C PHE A 9 15.80 -31.38 8.69
N PHE A 10 16.79 -31.28 9.57
CA PHE A 10 16.86 -30.20 10.57
C PHE A 10 17.49 -28.91 10.01
N PHE A 11 18.23 -28.99 8.92
CA PHE A 11 18.95 -27.83 8.35
C PHE A 11 18.10 -26.97 7.38
N MET A 12 16.90 -27.42 7.00
CA MET A 12 16.05 -26.72 6.02
C MET A 12 15.20 -25.59 6.62
N LEU A 13 15.13 -25.44 7.94
CA LEU A 13 14.22 -24.49 8.60
C LEU A 13 14.84 -23.12 8.95
N LEU A 14 16.15 -22.91 8.70
CA LEU A 14 16.85 -21.68 9.08
C LEU A 14 17.00 -20.65 7.95
N GLY A 15 16.52 -20.95 6.73
CA GLY A 15 16.70 -20.09 5.55
C GLY A 15 15.58 -19.07 5.30
N ALA A 16 14.51 -19.03 6.09
CA ALA A 16 13.27 -18.32 5.72
C ALA A 16 13.16 -16.87 6.22
N CYS A 17 14.10 -16.35 7.01
CA CYS A 17 13.98 -15.02 7.61
C CYS A 17 15.23 -14.15 7.41
N THR A 18 15.64 -13.90 6.16
CA THR A 18 16.43 -12.70 5.86
C THR A 18 15.48 -11.60 5.42
N GLY A 19 14.74 -11.03 6.37
CA GLY A 19 14.02 -9.78 6.15
C GLY A 19 15.05 -8.68 5.90
N LYS A 20 15.01 -8.06 4.71
CA LYS A 20 15.84 -6.89 4.44
C LYS A 20 15.37 -5.77 5.38
N ASN A 21 16.28 -5.26 6.21
CA ASN A 21 15.99 -4.11 7.07
C ASN A 21 15.99 -2.84 6.22
N VAL A 22 14.81 -2.45 5.72
CA VAL A 22 14.62 -1.18 5.04
C VAL A 22 14.48 -0.07 6.10
N PRO A 23 15.27 1.01 6.05
CA PRO A 23 15.15 2.09 7.03
C PRO A 23 13.84 2.85 6.83
N ALA A 24 13.02 2.93 7.88
CA ALA A 24 11.83 3.76 7.88
C ALA A 24 12.21 5.24 7.67
N LYS A 25 11.33 5.99 7.00
CA LYS A 25 11.47 7.43 6.71
C LYS A 25 12.71 7.78 5.89
N LYS A 26 13.19 6.81 5.09
CA LYS A 26 14.42 6.95 4.28
C LYS A 26 14.44 8.25 3.47
N TYR A 27 13.30 8.65 2.91
CA TYR A 27 13.20 9.81 2.01
C TYR A 27 12.47 11.02 2.60
N ASP A 28 12.05 10.99 3.87
CA ASP A 28 11.28 12.09 4.48
C ASP A 28 12.07 13.41 4.57
N HIS A 29 13.40 13.32 4.52
CA HIS A 29 14.28 14.48 4.53
C HIS A 29 14.48 15.11 3.14
N VAL A 30 14.05 14.45 2.06
CA VAL A 30 14.23 14.94 0.70
C VAL A 30 13.17 16.00 0.39
N PRO A 31 13.56 17.24 0.06
CA PRO A 31 12.60 18.29 -0.25
C PRO A 31 11.69 17.89 -1.41
N HIS A 32 10.43 18.34 -1.34
CA HIS A 32 9.39 18.12 -2.36
C HIS A 32 8.87 16.68 -2.52
N LEU A 33 9.46 15.69 -1.84
CA LEU A 33 8.88 14.36 -1.77
C LEU A 33 7.77 14.30 -0.72
N ILE A 34 6.81 13.42 -0.97
CA ILE A 34 5.75 13.12 -0.02
C ILE A 34 6.35 12.25 1.11
N PRO A 35 6.19 12.64 2.39
CA PRO A 35 6.66 11.83 3.51
C PRO A 35 6.01 10.44 3.55
N GLU A 36 6.72 9.45 4.08
CA GLU A 36 6.31 8.04 4.12
C GLU A 36 4.87 7.83 4.58
N GLU A 37 4.52 8.37 5.76
CA GLU A 37 3.18 8.24 6.35
C GLU A 37 2.08 8.82 5.45
N LYS A 38 2.38 9.91 4.76
CA LYS A 38 1.44 10.56 3.83
C LYS A 38 1.31 9.77 2.54
N MET A 39 2.39 9.22 2.02
CA MET A 39 2.35 8.35 0.85
C MET A 39 1.55 7.07 1.14
N ILE A 40 1.73 6.47 2.32
CA ILE A 40 0.95 5.30 2.75
C ILE A 40 -0.55 5.63 2.77
N ALA A 41 -0.94 6.77 3.35
CA ALA A 41 -2.33 7.20 3.40
C ALA A 41 -2.93 7.47 2.01
N ILE A 42 -2.18 8.16 1.13
CA ILE A 42 -2.59 8.45 -0.25
C ILE A 42 -2.83 7.15 -1.02
N LEU A 43 -1.89 6.20 -0.97
CA LEU A 43 -2.00 4.94 -1.70
C LEU A 43 -3.13 4.06 -1.15
N ALA A 44 -3.33 4.03 0.18
CA ALA A 44 -4.45 3.32 0.78
C ALA A 44 -5.79 3.89 0.30
N ASP A 45 -5.96 5.22 0.33
CA ASP A 45 -7.18 5.89 -0.14
C ASP A 45 -7.39 5.72 -1.65
N TYR A 46 -6.30 5.76 -2.43
CA TYR A 46 -6.35 5.48 -3.86
C TYR A 46 -6.90 4.08 -4.12
N HIS A 47 -6.35 3.04 -3.47
CA HIS A 47 -6.83 1.67 -3.65
C HIS A 47 -8.29 1.48 -3.20
N LEU A 48 -8.70 2.13 -2.11
CA LEU A 48 -10.10 2.11 -1.68
C LEU A 48 -11.01 2.77 -2.73
N THR A 49 -10.59 3.90 -3.29
CA THR A 49 -11.37 4.64 -4.29
C THR A 49 -11.43 3.90 -5.63
N GLU A 50 -10.35 3.25 -6.04
CA GLU A 50 -10.34 2.36 -7.22
C GLU A 50 -11.25 1.15 -7.02
N CYS A 51 -11.31 0.58 -5.82
CA CYS A 51 -12.27 -0.48 -5.52
C CYS A 51 -13.72 -0.01 -5.68
N LEU A 52 -14.02 1.26 -5.34
CA LEU A 52 -15.36 1.82 -5.55
C LEU A 52 -15.74 1.82 -7.02
N ASN A 53 -14.82 2.07 -7.97
CA ASN A 53 -15.11 2.02 -9.41
C ASN A 53 -15.67 0.66 -9.88
N ASN A 54 -15.33 -0.42 -9.17
CA ASN A 54 -15.80 -1.77 -9.49
C ASN A 54 -17.15 -2.10 -8.84
N VAL A 55 -17.66 -1.24 -7.95
CA VAL A 55 -18.98 -1.41 -7.34
C VAL A 55 -20.04 -1.11 -8.38
N LYS A 56 -20.91 -2.10 -8.62
CA LYS A 56 -22.03 -1.96 -9.54
C LYS A 56 -22.87 -0.75 -9.12
N ASP A 57 -23.28 0.04 -10.12
CA ASP A 57 -24.14 1.22 -9.95
C ASP A 57 -23.50 2.41 -9.21
N ILE A 58 -22.21 2.37 -8.83
CA ILE A 58 -21.55 3.53 -8.19
C ILE A 58 -21.59 4.78 -9.07
N LYS A 59 -21.37 4.62 -10.39
CA LYS A 59 -21.40 5.73 -11.34
C LYS A 59 -22.80 6.32 -11.43
N GLN A 60 -23.83 5.47 -11.39
CA GLN A 60 -25.22 5.92 -11.33
C GLN A 60 -25.52 6.68 -10.04
N LEU A 61 -25.07 6.17 -8.89
CA LEU A 61 -25.22 6.84 -7.58
C LEU A 61 -24.52 8.20 -7.55
N MET A 62 -23.39 8.34 -8.25
CA MET A 62 -22.64 9.60 -8.36
C MET A 62 -23.11 10.51 -9.50
N GLY A 63 -24.10 10.11 -10.29
CA GLY A 63 -24.59 10.87 -11.46
C GLY A 63 -23.60 10.93 -12.63
N ILE A 64 -22.64 10.00 -12.70
CA ILE A 64 -21.59 9.92 -13.72
C ILE A 64 -22.05 8.96 -14.82
N ARG A 65 -21.75 9.28 -16.09
CA ARG A 65 -22.08 8.39 -17.20
C ARG A 65 -21.22 7.13 -17.13
N GLN A 66 -21.82 5.99 -17.45
CA GLN A 66 -21.12 4.70 -17.39
C GLN A 66 -19.84 4.66 -18.26
N THR A 67 -19.84 5.42 -19.35
CA THR A 67 -18.74 5.56 -20.32
C THR A 67 -17.55 6.35 -19.81
N ASP A 68 -17.71 7.16 -18.77
CA ASP A 68 -16.66 8.07 -18.33
C ASP A 68 -15.64 7.30 -17.47
N SER A 69 -14.36 7.41 -17.80
CA SER A 69 -13.27 6.95 -16.95
C SER A 69 -13.08 7.93 -15.80
N ILE A 70 -13.03 7.42 -14.57
CA ILE A 70 -12.76 8.26 -13.41
C ILE A 70 -11.33 7.98 -12.95
N HIS A 71 -10.45 8.97 -13.13
CA HIS A 71 -9.08 8.93 -12.64
C HIS A 71 -9.04 9.57 -11.27
N TRP A 72 -9.17 8.75 -10.23
CA TRP A 72 -9.26 9.26 -8.85
C TRP A 72 -7.94 9.71 -8.26
N ILE A 73 -6.81 9.28 -8.84
CA ILE A 73 -5.49 9.54 -8.25
C ILE A 73 -5.24 11.03 -8.04
N ASP A 74 -5.56 11.87 -9.02
CA ASP A 74 -5.38 13.32 -8.91
C ASP A 74 -6.21 13.91 -7.76
N SER A 75 -7.46 13.47 -7.64
CA SER A 75 -8.37 13.92 -6.59
C SER A 75 -7.92 13.45 -5.21
N VAL A 76 -7.44 12.21 -5.09
CA VAL A 76 -6.93 11.64 -3.84
C VAL A 76 -5.65 12.37 -3.41
N VAL A 77 -4.71 12.59 -4.34
CA VAL A 77 -3.45 13.30 -4.06
C VAL A 77 -3.73 14.73 -3.58
N VAL A 78 -4.63 15.45 -4.27
CA VAL A 78 -5.05 16.81 -3.88
C VAL A 78 -5.76 16.82 -2.53
N PHE A 79 -6.62 15.83 -2.25
CA PHE A 79 -7.30 15.70 -0.95
C PHE A 79 -6.31 15.58 0.22
N HIS A 80 -5.18 14.92 0.02
CA HIS A 80 -4.11 14.82 1.02
C HIS A 80 -3.21 16.06 1.12
N GLY A 81 -3.46 17.10 0.33
CA GLY A 81 -2.73 18.36 0.36
C GLY A 81 -1.44 18.37 -0.46
N PHE A 82 -1.30 17.45 -1.43
CA PHE A 82 -0.13 17.37 -2.31
C PHE A 82 -0.51 17.67 -3.75
N SER A 83 0.47 18.08 -4.55
CA SER A 83 0.32 18.18 -6.00
C SER A 83 0.60 16.85 -6.67
N VAL A 84 -0.02 16.63 -7.83
CA VAL A 84 0.24 15.45 -8.70
C VAL A 84 1.73 15.35 -9.04
N GLY A 85 2.40 16.49 -9.31
CA GLY A 85 3.83 16.50 -9.58
C GLY A 85 4.71 16.05 -8.41
N GLN A 86 4.32 16.33 -7.15
CA GLN A 86 5.01 15.80 -5.96
C GLN A 86 4.79 14.30 -5.83
N PHE A 87 3.57 13.83 -6.09
CA PHE A 87 3.26 12.40 -6.10
C PHE A 87 4.09 11.66 -7.14
N ASP A 88 4.08 12.12 -8.39
CA ASP A 88 4.85 11.53 -9.49
C ASP A 88 6.35 11.50 -9.19
N SER A 89 6.89 12.59 -8.64
CA SER A 89 8.30 12.67 -8.24
C SER A 89 8.64 11.68 -7.13
N THR A 90 7.71 11.49 -6.18
CA THR A 90 7.90 10.55 -5.06
C THR A 90 7.82 9.11 -5.54
N ILE A 91 6.81 8.76 -6.34
CA ILE A 91 6.69 7.43 -6.95
C ILE A 91 7.93 7.13 -7.79
N LYS A 92 8.36 8.07 -8.64
CA LYS A 92 9.59 7.92 -9.44
C LYS A 92 10.82 7.68 -8.57
N THR A 93 10.92 8.34 -7.41
CA THR A 93 12.02 8.10 -6.47
C THR A 93 11.93 6.70 -5.87
N TYR A 94 10.75 6.28 -5.42
CA TYR A 94 10.56 5.00 -4.75
C TYR A 94 10.76 3.83 -5.71
N VAL A 95 10.26 3.89 -6.94
CA VAL A 95 10.43 2.78 -7.91
C VAL A 95 11.89 2.56 -8.34
N ASN A 96 12.75 3.57 -8.21
CA ASN A 96 14.19 3.42 -8.41
C ASN A 96 14.89 2.71 -7.24
N ASP A 97 14.23 2.60 -6.10
CA ASP A 97 14.64 1.84 -4.93
C ASP A 97 13.59 0.77 -4.61
N LEU A 98 13.64 -0.35 -5.34
CA LEU A 98 12.63 -1.39 -5.28
C LEU A 98 12.39 -1.93 -3.86
N ASP A 99 13.44 -2.05 -3.05
CA ASP A 99 13.31 -2.53 -1.66
C ASP A 99 12.48 -1.54 -0.82
N TYR A 100 12.71 -0.22 -0.98
CA TYR A 100 11.92 0.79 -0.30
C TYR A 100 10.49 0.88 -0.85
N TYR A 101 10.30 0.74 -2.17
CA TYR A 101 8.97 0.69 -2.77
C TYR A 101 8.12 -0.46 -2.23
N LEU A 102 8.70 -1.67 -2.17
CA LEU A 102 8.01 -2.84 -1.61
C LEU A 102 7.70 -2.65 -0.13
N TYR A 103 8.62 -2.05 0.64
CA TYR A 103 8.38 -1.69 2.04
C TYR A 103 7.19 -0.73 2.18
N ILE A 104 7.10 0.32 1.36
CA ILE A 104 5.94 1.24 1.36
C ILE A 104 4.65 0.48 1.03
N TYR A 105 4.68 -0.40 0.03
CA TYR A 105 3.51 -1.17 -0.37
C TYR A 105 3.04 -2.15 0.72
N GLU A 106 3.97 -2.80 1.44
CA GLU A 106 3.66 -3.61 2.60
C GLU A 106 2.94 -2.80 3.68
N LYS A 107 3.41 -1.57 3.95
CA LYS A 107 2.76 -0.64 4.89
C LYS A 107 1.35 -0.25 4.43
N VAL A 108 1.14 -0.03 3.13
CA VAL A 108 -0.19 0.23 2.55
C VAL A 108 -1.13 -0.95 2.80
N MET A 109 -0.68 -2.19 2.56
CA MET A 109 -1.49 -3.39 2.81
C MET A 109 -1.83 -3.55 4.30
N ASN A 110 -0.89 -3.26 5.19
CA ASN A 110 -1.12 -3.28 6.64
C ASN A 110 -2.14 -2.22 7.07
N GLU A 111 -2.08 -1.01 6.50
CA GLU A 111 -3.03 0.06 6.76
C GLU A 111 -4.44 -0.29 6.29
N LEU A 112 -4.57 -0.88 5.10
CA LEU A 112 -5.85 -1.39 4.60
C LEU A 112 -6.43 -2.48 5.51
N GLY A 113 -5.59 -3.44 5.95
CA GLY A 113 -5.98 -4.50 6.88
C GLY A 113 -6.43 -3.95 8.25
N ARG A 114 -5.75 -2.93 8.77
CA ARG A 114 -6.15 -2.22 10.00
C ARG A 114 -7.53 -1.60 9.86
N ARG A 115 -7.78 -0.86 8.77
CA ARG A 115 -9.10 -0.24 8.50
C ARG A 115 -10.21 -1.26 8.33
N GLU A 116 -9.93 -2.40 7.70
CA GLU A 116 -10.89 -3.50 7.59
C GLU A 116 -11.27 -4.05 8.97
N ALA A 117 -10.28 -4.29 9.84
CA ALA A 117 -10.52 -4.76 11.20
C ALA A 117 -11.35 -3.77 12.02
N GLU A 118 -11.05 -2.47 11.91
CA GLU A 118 -11.81 -1.40 12.58
C GLU A 118 -13.26 -1.32 12.09
N ASN A 119 -13.49 -1.47 10.79
CA ASN A 119 -14.84 -1.50 10.24
C ASN A 119 -15.63 -2.72 10.73
N LYS A 120 -15.02 -3.91 10.79
CA LYS A 120 -15.65 -5.12 11.35
C LYS A 120 -16.08 -4.94 12.80
N GLN A 121 -15.22 -4.35 13.63
CA GLN A 121 -15.55 -4.07 15.04
C GLN A 121 -16.73 -3.11 15.17
N LYS A 122 -16.76 -2.03 14.38
CA LYS A 122 -17.88 -1.06 14.37
C LYS A 122 -19.21 -1.69 13.95
N SER A 123 -19.18 -2.62 12.99
CA SER A 123 -20.38 -3.33 12.54
C SER A 123 -20.92 -4.33 13.57
N GLN A 124 -20.08 -4.91 14.42
CA GLN A 124 -20.50 -5.84 15.48
C GLN A 124 -21.09 -5.13 16.72
N GLN A 125 -20.88 -3.82 16.83
CA GLN A 125 -21.40 -2.99 17.93
C GLN A 125 -22.74 -2.31 17.60
N ARG A 126 -23.31 -2.55 16.40
CA ARG A 126 -24.61 -2.05 15.95
C ARG A 126 -25.63 -3.19 15.93
#